data_AF-Q6J9I1-F1
#
_entry.id   AF-Q6J9I1-F1
#
_cell.length_a   1.000
_cell.length_b   1.000
_cell.length_c   1.000
_cell.angle_alpha   90.00
_cell.angle_beta   90.00
_cell.angle_gamma   90.00
#
_symmetry.space_group_name_H-M   'P 1'
#
loop_
_entity.id
_entity.type
_entity.pdbx_description
1 polymer ?
#
loop_
_entity_poly.entity_id
_entity_poly.type
_entity_poly.pdbx_seq_one_letter_code
_entity_poly.pdbx_strand_id
1 'polypeptide(L)'
;DRTFLVGNLEIRERRLFNLDVPESRRCFVKVRAYRSERFLPSEQIQGVVISVINLEPRTGFLSNPRAWGRFDSVITGPNGACVPAFCDDQSPDAYSAYVLASLAGEELQAVESSPKFNPNAIGVPQPYLNKLNYRRTDHEDPRVKKTAFQISMAKPRPNSAEESNGPIYAFENLRACEEAPPSAAHFRFYQMRGID
;
A
#
# COMPACT_ATOMS: atom_id res chain seq x y z
N ASP A 1 -24.69 -1.71 4.40
CA ASP A 1 -24.95 -0.49 3.61
C ASP A 1 -24.54 0.75 4.37
N ARG A 2 -23.56 1.49 3.85
CA ARG A 2 -23.23 2.85 4.31
C ARG A 2 -23.11 3.72 3.08
N THR A 3 -23.86 4.81 3.05
CA THR A 3 -23.96 5.73 1.92
C THR A 3 -23.23 7.02 2.27
N PHE A 4 -22.26 7.42 1.45
CA PHE A 4 -21.62 8.73 1.56
C PHE A 4 -22.15 9.62 0.44
N LEU A 5 -22.73 10.76 0.80
CA LEU A 5 -23.15 11.79 -0.14
C LEU A 5 -22.00 12.79 -0.29
N VAL A 6 -21.29 12.69 -1.41
CA VAL A 6 -20.44 13.77 -1.92
C VAL A 6 -21.02 14.13 -3.29
N GLY A 7 -21.51 15.36 -3.43
CA GLY A 7 -22.10 15.99 -4.63
C GLY A 7 -22.41 15.11 -5.85
N ASN A 8 -23.71 14.91 -6.14
CA ASN A 8 -24.31 14.33 -7.36
C ASN A 8 -23.69 13.06 -7.99
N LEU A 9 -22.75 12.40 -7.32
CA LEU A 9 -22.18 11.14 -7.77
C LEU A 9 -22.44 10.06 -6.72
N GLU A 10 -23.51 9.31 -6.94
CA GLU A 10 -23.83 8.11 -6.17
C GLU A 10 -22.91 6.97 -6.65
N ILE A 11 -21.79 6.74 -5.96
CA ILE A 11 -20.90 5.61 -6.27
C ILE A 11 -21.40 4.37 -5.52
N ARG A 12 -22.01 3.44 -6.25
CA ARG A 12 -22.39 2.11 -5.76
C ARG A 12 -21.24 1.12 -5.99
N GLU A 13 -20.69 0.60 -4.90
CA GLU A 13 -19.57 -0.34 -4.88
C GLU A 13 -20.04 -1.79 -5.16
N ARG A 14 -19.74 -2.29 -6.35
CA ARG A 14 -19.50 -3.72 -6.61
C ARG A 14 -18.03 -3.80 -6.99
N ARG A 15 -17.27 -4.76 -6.44
CA ARG A 15 -15.86 -5.01 -6.79
C ARG A 15 -15.69 -5.11 -8.31
N LEU A 16 -15.41 -3.98 -8.96
CA LEU A 16 -15.08 -3.89 -10.37
C LEU A 16 -13.57 -3.92 -10.45
N PHE A 17 -13.01 -5.13 -10.37
CA PHE A 17 -11.68 -5.35 -10.91
C PHE A 17 -11.73 -4.90 -12.37
N ASN A 18 -10.97 -3.87 -12.73
CA ASN A 18 -10.94 -3.40 -14.10
C ASN A 18 -10.33 -4.51 -14.98
N LEU A 19 -11.13 -5.01 -15.91
CA LEU A 19 -10.82 -6.14 -16.78
C LEU A 19 -9.65 -5.87 -17.75
N ASP A 20 -9.13 -4.65 -17.83
CA ASP A 20 -8.24 -4.21 -18.92
C ASP A 20 -6.73 -4.30 -18.59
N VAL A 21 -6.35 -4.65 -17.36
CA VAL A 21 -4.94 -4.86 -17.00
C VAL A 21 -4.65 -6.36 -16.91
N PRO A 22 -3.70 -6.93 -17.67
CA PRO A 22 -3.36 -8.36 -17.60
C PRO A 22 -3.02 -8.80 -16.18
N GLU A 23 -3.36 -10.04 -15.79
CA GLU A 23 -3.03 -10.57 -14.46
C GLU A 23 -1.53 -10.51 -14.14
N SER A 24 -0.68 -10.62 -15.18
CA SER A 24 0.77 -10.46 -15.05
C SER A 24 1.18 -9.09 -14.49
N ARG A 25 0.34 -8.06 -14.67
CA ARG A 25 0.54 -6.68 -14.22
C ARG A 25 -0.24 -6.34 -12.95
N ARG A 26 -0.80 -7.33 -12.26
CA ARG A 26 -1.51 -7.17 -11.00
C ARG A 26 -0.68 -7.75 -9.84
N CYS A 27 -0.79 -7.09 -8.69
CA CYS A 27 -0.17 -7.51 -7.43
C CYS A 27 -1.05 -7.11 -6.25
N PHE A 28 -0.66 -7.53 -5.04
CA PHE A 28 -1.20 -7.02 -3.78
C PHE A 28 -0.12 -6.33 -2.96
N VAL A 29 -0.48 -5.23 -2.31
CA VAL A 29 0.35 -4.54 -1.31
C VAL A 29 -0.10 -4.96 0.08
N LYS A 30 0.83 -5.52 0.86
CA LYS A 30 0.61 -5.87 2.25
C LYS A 30 0.84 -4.67 3.15
N VAL A 31 -0.20 -4.29 3.90
CA VAL A 31 -0.16 -3.15 4.82
C VAL A 31 -0.74 -3.56 6.17
N ARG A 32 -0.09 -3.14 7.26
CA ARG A 32 -0.61 -3.25 8.63
C ARG A 32 -0.65 -1.86 9.27
N ALA A 33 -1.59 -1.65 10.17
CA ALA A 33 -1.74 -0.41 10.92
C ALA A 33 -1.59 -0.71 12.41
N TYR A 34 -0.97 0.20 13.15
CA TYR A 34 -0.61 0.03 14.56
C TYR A 34 -1.09 1.21 15.40
N ARG A 35 -1.26 0.99 16.72
CA ARG A 35 -1.57 2.07 17.67
C ARG A 35 -0.39 3.03 17.87
N SER A 36 0.84 2.57 17.63
CA SER A 36 2.05 3.35 17.86
C SER A 36 3.16 3.02 16.86
N GLU A 37 4.16 3.89 16.79
CA GLU A 37 5.39 3.71 16.00
C GLU A 37 6.33 2.59 16.52
N ARG A 38 5.93 1.89 17.60
CA ARG A 38 6.67 0.72 18.09
C ARG A 38 6.42 -0.54 17.27
N PHE A 39 5.34 -0.55 16.48
CA PHE A 39 4.97 -1.64 15.57
C PHE A 39 4.91 -3.03 16.22
N LEU A 40 4.50 -3.09 17.50
CA LEU A 40 4.35 -4.35 18.21
C LEU A 40 3.14 -5.11 17.62
N PRO A 41 3.22 -6.44 17.38
CA PRO A 41 2.10 -7.21 16.85
C PRO A 41 0.82 -7.11 17.70
N SER A 42 0.96 -6.99 19.03
CA SER A 42 -0.16 -6.79 19.96
C SER A 42 -0.83 -5.42 19.85
N GLU A 43 -0.18 -4.45 19.21
CA GLU A 43 -0.68 -3.10 18.97
C GLU A 43 -1.28 -2.92 17.58
N GLN A 44 -1.37 -3.99 16.77
CA GLN A 44 -2.01 -3.90 15.48
C GLN A 44 -3.51 -3.61 15.63
N ILE A 45 -4.01 -2.72 14.78
CA ILE A 45 -5.40 -2.31 14.76
C ILE A 45 -6.12 -2.79 13.50
N GLN A 46 -7.39 -3.10 13.69
CA GLN A 46 -8.32 -3.55 12.65
C GLN A 46 -9.29 -2.41 12.29
N GLY A 47 -9.99 -2.53 11.17
CA GLY A 47 -10.97 -1.53 10.75
C GLY A 47 -10.37 -0.31 10.06
N VAL A 48 -9.05 -0.28 9.82
CA VAL A 48 -8.37 0.80 9.09
C VAL A 48 -8.60 0.60 7.61
N VAL A 49 -9.13 1.61 6.93
CA VAL A 49 -9.25 1.63 5.47
C VAL A 49 -7.89 1.93 4.88
N ILE A 50 -7.28 0.94 4.22
CA ILE A 50 -6.06 1.14 3.43
C ILE A 50 -6.47 1.38 1.99
N SER A 51 -5.99 2.47 1.41
CA SER A 51 -6.27 2.86 0.03
C SER A 51 -4.99 2.90 -0.79
N VAL A 52 -5.04 2.36 -2.00
CA VAL A 52 -3.95 2.43 -2.98
C VAL A 52 -4.43 3.23 -4.19
N ILE A 53 -3.69 4.29 -4.53
CA ILE A 53 -3.89 5.11 -5.72
C ILE A 53 -2.73 4.85 -6.68
N ASN A 54 -3.00 4.10 -7.74
CA ASN A 54 -2.06 3.86 -8.83
C ASN A 54 -1.86 5.16 -9.63
N LEU A 55 -0.59 5.53 -9.82
CA LEU A 55 -0.20 6.69 -10.62
C LEU A 55 -0.19 6.36 -12.11
N GLU A 56 -0.06 7.41 -12.93
CA GLU A 56 0.20 7.21 -14.35
C GLU A 56 1.50 6.40 -14.49
N PRO A 57 1.50 5.30 -15.26
CA PRO A 57 2.71 4.52 -15.46
C PRO A 57 3.73 5.33 -16.26
N ARG A 58 4.99 4.87 -16.18
CA ARG A 58 6.06 5.44 -16.99
C ARG A 58 5.73 5.31 -18.49
N THR A 59 6.17 6.27 -19.29
CA THR A 59 6.00 6.26 -20.75
C THR A 59 6.44 4.91 -21.35
N GLY A 60 5.61 4.36 -22.24
CA GLY A 60 5.83 3.05 -22.86
C GLY A 60 5.15 1.87 -22.15
N PHE A 61 4.54 2.08 -20.99
CA PHE A 61 3.77 1.06 -20.27
C PHE A 61 2.26 1.31 -20.39
N LEU A 62 1.47 0.24 -20.32
CA LEU A 62 0.02 0.31 -20.44
C LEU A 62 -0.56 1.06 -19.24
N SER A 63 -1.26 2.16 -19.52
CA SER A 63 -2.09 2.84 -18.54
C SER A 63 -3.52 2.33 -18.58
N ASN A 64 -4.23 2.48 -17.46
CA ASN A 64 -5.66 2.22 -17.44
C ASN A 64 -6.36 3.33 -18.27
N PRO A 65 -7.10 2.98 -19.34
CA PRO A 65 -7.78 3.96 -20.19
C PRO A 65 -8.92 4.70 -19.47
N ARG A 66 -9.34 4.26 -18.28
CA ARG A 66 -10.33 4.95 -17.43
C ARG A 66 -9.76 5.30 -16.07
N ALA A 67 -9.93 6.57 -15.66
CA ALA A 67 -9.48 7.08 -14.37
C ALA A 67 -10.10 6.36 -13.15
N TRP A 68 -11.22 5.66 -13.34
CA TRP A 68 -12.00 5.01 -12.28
C TRP A 68 -11.37 3.71 -11.75
N GLY A 69 -10.36 3.18 -12.43
CA GLY A 69 -9.68 1.94 -12.03
C GLY A 69 -8.27 2.10 -11.50
N ARG A 70 -7.95 3.28 -10.97
CA ARG A 70 -6.65 3.55 -10.34
C ARG A 70 -6.69 3.44 -8.82
N PHE A 71 -7.88 3.26 -8.25
CA PHE A 71 -8.10 3.30 -6.82
C PHE A 71 -8.66 1.97 -6.34
N ASP A 72 -8.03 1.38 -5.34
CA ASP A 72 -8.52 0.21 -4.62
C ASP A 72 -8.42 0.46 -3.11
N SER A 73 -9.35 -0.10 -2.34
CA SER A 73 -9.30 -0.02 -0.88
C SER A 73 -9.71 -1.32 -0.20
N VAL A 74 -9.08 -1.60 0.94
CA VAL A 74 -9.37 -2.78 1.77
C VAL A 74 -9.31 -2.38 3.24
N ILE A 75 -10.23 -2.91 4.04
CA ILE A 75 -10.27 -2.71 5.48
C ILE A 75 -9.33 -3.72 6.16
N THR A 76 -8.48 -3.28 7.08
CA THR A 76 -7.58 -4.17 7.81
C THR A 76 -8.34 -5.15 8.69
N GLY A 77 -7.99 -6.44 8.58
CA GLY A 77 -8.39 -7.50 9.50
C GLY A 77 -7.28 -7.86 10.49
N PRO A 78 -7.36 -9.04 11.15
CA PRO A 78 -6.35 -9.50 12.10
C PRO A 78 -4.93 -9.61 11.52
N ASN A 79 -4.82 -9.82 10.21
CA ASN A 79 -3.55 -9.89 9.49
C ASN A 79 -3.21 -8.62 8.70
N GLY A 80 -3.93 -7.52 8.88
CA GLY A 80 -3.77 -6.31 8.07
C GLY A 80 -4.61 -6.36 6.79
N ALA A 81 -4.15 -5.68 5.75
CA ALA A 81 -4.82 -5.58 4.45
C ALA A 81 -3.89 -6.06 3.31
N CYS A 82 -4.51 -6.60 2.27
CA CYS A 82 -3.88 -6.96 1.00
C CYS A 82 -4.60 -6.21 -0.10
N VAL A 83 -4.06 -5.06 -0.49
CA VAL A 83 -4.74 -4.13 -1.40
C VAL A 83 -4.30 -4.41 -2.83
N PRO A 84 -5.22 -4.63 -3.79
CA PRO A 84 -4.88 -4.76 -5.19
C PRO A 84 -4.15 -3.53 -5.72
N ALA A 85 -3.21 -3.74 -6.64
CA ALA A 85 -2.46 -2.68 -7.30
C ALA A 85 -1.88 -3.15 -8.64
N PHE A 86 -1.41 -2.21 -9.46
CA PHE A 86 -0.67 -2.51 -10.68
C PHE A 86 0.82 -2.59 -10.41
N CYS A 87 1.51 -3.52 -11.07
CA CYS A 87 2.93 -3.78 -10.88
C CYS A 87 3.59 -4.34 -12.15
N ASP A 88 4.91 -4.37 -12.16
CA ASP A 88 5.71 -4.88 -13.28
C ASP A 88 6.86 -5.76 -12.78
N ASP A 89 7.14 -6.86 -13.48
CA ASP A 89 8.16 -7.85 -13.17
C ASP A 89 9.51 -7.59 -13.88
N GLN A 90 9.51 -6.73 -14.90
CA GLN A 90 10.70 -6.38 -15.68
C GLN A 90 11.25 -5.01 -15.29
N SER A 91 10.38 -4.01 -15.12
CA SER A 91 10.76 -2.65 -14.77
C SER A 91 10.13 -2.25 -13.43
N PRO A 92 10.89 -2.33 -12.31
CA PRO A 92 10.40 -2.07 -10.95
C PRO A 92 9.63 -0.75 -10.76
N ASP A 93 9.95 0.26 -11.55
CA ASP A 93 9.42 1.63 -11.53
C ASP A 93 8.41 1.94 -12.65
N ALA A 94 7.99 0.94 -13.43
CA ALA A 94 6.99 1.12 -14.48
C ALA A 94 5.64 1.61 -13.94
N TYR A 95 5.26 1.07 -12.78
CA TYR A 95 4.08 1.49 -12.03
C TYR A 95 4.53 2.02 -10.68
N SER A 96 3.80 3.02 -10.19
CA SER A 96 3.97 3.54 -8.83
C SER A 96 2.61 3.83 -8.23
N ALA A 97 2.54 3.88 -6.91
CA ALA A 97 1.29 4.13 -6.21
C ALA A 97 1.51 4.94 -4.94
N TYR A 98 0.50 5.74 -4.58
CA TYR A 98 0.34 6.24 -3.22
C TYR A 98 -0.44 5.24 -2.39
N VAL A 99 -0.01 5.05 -1.15
CA VAL A 99 -0.72 4.27 -0.14
C VAL A 99 -1.11 5.19 1.00
N LEU A 100 -2.37 5.09 1.43
CA LEU A 100 -2.97 5.90 2.49
C LEU A 100 -3.68 4.99 3.48
N ALA A 101 -3.83 5.46 4.73
CA ALA A 101 -4.57 4.76 5.75
C ALA A 101 -5.46 5.72 6.55
N SER A 102 -6.70 5.32 6.80
CA SER A 102 -7.64 6.08 7.62
C SER A 102 -8.45 5.19 8.54
N LEU A 103 -8.75 5.67 9.76
CA LEU A 103 -9.63 5.01 10.71
C LEU A 103 -10.68 6.01 11.18
N ALA A 104 -11.96 5.69 10.97
CA ALA A 104 -13.08 6.54 11.40
C ALA A 104 -12.99 8.01 10.91
N GLY A 105 -12.38 8.24 9.73
CA GLY A 105 -12.20 9.57 9.15
C GLY A 105 -10.89 10.26 9.52
N GLU A 106 -10.11 9.70 10.46
CA GLU A 106 -8.79 10.20 10.82
C GLU A 106 -7.70 9.52 9.98
N GLU A 107 -6.81 10.32 9.39
CA GLU A 107 -5.66 9.81 8.65
C GLU A 107 -4.58 9.30 9.62
N LEU A 108 -3.97 8.15 9.32
CA LEU A 108 -2.84 7.62 10.06
C LEU A 108 -1.51 8.12 9.47
N GLN A 109 -0.45 8.11 10.26
CA GLN A 109 0.88 8.45 9.77
C GLN A 109 1.57 7.27 9.10
N ALA A 110 2.22 7.55 7.98
CA ALA A 110 3.18 6.67 7.35
C ALA A 110 4.54 6.78 8.06
N VAL A 111 5.32 5.68 8.02
CA VAL A 111 6.68 5.67 8.55
C VAL A 111 7.57 6.68 7.84
N GLU A 112 8.43 7.35 8.58
CA GLU A 112 9.35 8.33 7.99
C GLU A 112 10.31 7.69 6.98
N SER A 113 10.60 8.46 5.93
CA SER A 113 11.61 8.12 4.92
C SER A 113 12.81 9.08 4.94
N SER A 114 12.73 10.14 5.74
CA SER A 114 13.74 11.19 5.88
C SER A 114 13.59 11.83 7.28
N PRO A 115 14.67 12.30 7.94
CA PRO A 115 16.08 12.19 7.51
C PRO A 115 16.66 10.77 7.73
N LYS A 116 15.99 9.93 8.52
CA LYS A 116 16.48 8.60 8.88
C LYS A 116 15.66 7.52 8.18
N PHE A 117 16.21 6.98 7.10
CA PHE A 117 15.62 5.84 6.40
C PHE A 117 15.84 4.53 7.18
N ASN A 118 14.77 3.92 7.70
CA ASN A 118 14.85 2.74 8.57
C ASN A 118 14.02 1.56 8.03
N PRO A 119 14.65 0.54 7.40
CA PRO A 119 13.96 -0.65 6.87
C PRO A 119 13.13 -1.40 7.90
N ASN A 120 13.61 -1.48 9.15
CA ASN A 120 12.93 -2.19 10.24
C ASN A 120 11.64 -1.48 10.66
N ALA A 121 11.63 -0.14 10.63
CA ALA A 121 10.43 0.64 10.94
C ALA A 121 9.43 0.57 9.77
N ILE A 122 9.91 0.74 8.54
CA ILE A 122 9.09 0.66 7.32
C ILE A 122 8.45 -0.73 7.17
N GLY A 123 9.13 -1.77 7.67
CA GLY A 123 8.65 -3.16 7.66
C GLY A 123 9.02 -3.93 6.40
N VAL A 124 10.03 -3.46 5.67
CA VAL A 124 10.47 -4.05 4.39
C VAL A 124 11.99 -4.25 4.42
N PRO A 125 12.48 -5.47 4.19
CA PRO A 125 13.90 -5.75 4.21
C PRO A 125 14.62 -5.15 3.00
N GLN A 126 15.91 -4.89 3.19
CA GLN A 126 16.83 -4.65 2.08
C GLN A 126 17.21 -6.00 1.43
N PRO A 127 17.48 -6.06 0.11
CA PRO A 127 17.56 -4.94 -0.84
C PRO A 127 16.20 -4.55 -1.45
N TYR A 128 15.11 -5.24 -1.10
CA TYR A 128 13.83 -5.03 -1.79
C TYR A 128 13.29 -3.61 -1.61
N LEU A 129 13.43 -3.04 -0.41
CA LEU A 129 13.04 -1.67 -0.12
C LEU A 129 13.66 -0.62 -1.07
N ASN A 130 14.92 -0.81 -1.51
CA ASN A 130 15.55 0.08 -2.47
C ASN A 130 14.85 0.07 -3.83
N LYS A 131 14.34 -1.09 -4.27
CA LYS A 131 13.59 -1.20 -5.53
C LYS A 131 12.23 -0.53 -5.45
N LEU A 132 11.62 -0.55 -4.27
CA LEU A 132 10.32 0.05 -4.02
C LEU A 132 10.40 1.58 -3.89
N ASN A 133 11.60 2.17 -3.80
CA ASN A 133 11.81 3.62 -3.73
C ASN A 133 10.83 4.32 -2.75
N TYR A 134 10.72 3.78 -1.55
CA TYR A 134 9.76 4.24 -0.53
C TYR A 134 9.99 5.70 -0.18
N ARG A 135 8.96 6.53 -0.35
CA ARG A 135 9.00 7.96 -0.03
C ARG A 135 7.72 8.38 0.67
N ARG A 136 7.82 8.78 1.94
CA ARG A 136 6.71 9.46 2.62
C ARG A 136 6.44 10.80 1.93
N THR A 137 5.20 11.27 1.94
CA THR A 137 4.80 12.49 1.24
C THR A 137 5.55 13.76 1.67
N ASP A 138 6.10 13.80 2.88
CA ASP A 138 6.92 14.91 3.39
C ASP A 138 8.44 14.73 3.14
N HIS A 139 8.85 13.75 2.32
CA HIS A 139 10.27 13.43 2.11
C HIS A 139 11.11 14.62 1.62
N GLU A 140 10.56 15.42 0.71
CA GLU A 140 11.23 16.58 0.10
C GLU A 140 10.77 17.91 0.73
N ASP A 141 9.52 17.99 1.20
CA ASP A 141 8.95 19.19 1.84
C ASP A 141 8.27 18.82 3.16
N PRO A 142 8.88 19.18 4.31
CA PRO A 142 8.33 18.89 5.64
C PRO A 142 6.94 19.47 5.93
N ARG A 143 6.45 20.39 5.09
CA ARG A 143 5.12 21.02 5.22
C ARG A 143 4.01 20.15 4.63
N VAL A 144 4.34 19.17 3.79
CA VAL A 144 3.36 18.25 3.22
C VAL A 144 2.88 17.29 4.31
N LYS A 145 1.63 16.84 4.23
CA LYS A 145 1.07 15.86 5.17
C LYS A 145 1.95 14.61 5.25
N LYS A 146 1.94 13.94 6.39
CA LYS A 146 2.70 12.70 6.68
C LYS A 146 1.87 11.43 6.55
N THR A 147 0.71 11.53 5.91
CA THR A 147 -0.38 10.55 5.98
C THR A 147 -0.38 9.54 4.84
N ALA A 148 0.61 9.63 3.95
CA ALA A 148 0.75 8.75 2.82
C ALA A 148 2.22 8.51 2.48
N PHE A 149 2.47 7.46 1.70
CA PHE A 149 3.77 7.24 1.07
C PHE A 149 3.59 6.79 -0.38
N GLN A 150 4.59 7.06 -1.19
CA GLN A 150 4.72 6.58 -2.56
C GLN A 150 5.70 5.41 -2.60
N ILE A 151 5.41 4.43 -3.45
CA ILE A 151 6.32 3.35 -3.81
C ILE A 151 6.29 3.08 -5.31
N SER A 152 7.42 2.60 -5.83
CA SER A 152 7.50 1.84 -7.07
C SER A 152 6.90 0.45 -6.85
N MET A 153 6.09 -0.01 -7.80
CA MET A 153 5.35 -1.27 -7.72
C MET A 153 6.10 -2.40 -8.40
N ALA A 154 7.23 -2.79 -7.80
CA ALA A 154 8.08 -3.86 -8.30
C ALA A 154 7.47 -5.22 -7.94
N LYS A 155 7.01 -5.99 -8.94
CA LYS A 155 6.48 -7.34 -8.74
C LYS A 155 7.60 -8.26 -8.22
N PRO A 156 7.35 -9.09 -7.19
CA PRO A 156 8.37 -9.98 -6.65
C PRO A 156 8.80 -11.01 -7.70
N ARG A 157 10.10 -11.24 -7.81
CA ARG A 157 10.68 -12.23 -8.73
C ARG A 157 10.67 -13.62 -8.08
N PRO A 158 10.28 -14.69 -8.79
CA PRO A 158 10.14 -16.04 -8.21
C PRO A 158 11.38 -16.58 -7.49
N ASN A 159 12.58 -16.17 -7.93
CA ASN A 159 13.86 -16.69 -7.42
C ASN A 159 14.59 -15.72 -6.46
N SER A 160 13.95 -14.63 -6.02
CA SER A 160 14.56 -13.68 -5.07
C SER A 160 14.00 -13.93 -3.68
N ALA A 161 14.80 -14.57 -2.81
CA ALA A 161 14.38 -14.91 -1.45
C ALA A 161 13.97 -13.68 -0.62
N GLU A 162 14.53 -12.51 -0.90
CA GLU A 162 14.21 -11.27 -0.19
C GLU A 162 12.88 -10.63 -0.63
N GLU A 163 12.30 -11.09 -1.75
CA GLU A 163 11.05 -10.56 -2.33
C GLU A 163 9.87 -11.53 -2.14
N SER A 164 10.11 -12.77 -1.72
CA SER A 164 9.10 -13.84 -1.69
C SER A 164 8.07 -13.69 -0.56
N ASN A 165 8.42 -13.00 0.52
CA ASN A 165 7.59 -12.85 1.72
C ASN A 165 7.10 -11.41 1.93
N GLY A 166 6.66 -10.78 0.84
CA GLY A 166 6.13 -9.42 0.82
C GLY A 166 7.20 -8.33 0.68
N PRO A 167 6.82 -7.04 0.75
CA PRO A 167 5.46 -6.54 1.02
C PRO A 167 4.54 -6.57 -0.19
N ILE A 168 5.08 -6.79 -1.39
CA ILE A 168 4.29 -6.97 -2.61
C ILE A 168 4.15 -8.46 -2.87
N TYR A 169 2.94 -8.90 -3.21
CA TYR A 169 2.64 -10.28 -3.56
C TYR A 169 2.13 -10.33 -5.00
N ALA A 170 2.53 -11.37 -5.74
CA ALA A 170 1.98 -11.63 -7.07
C ALA A 170 0.45 -11.89 -6.98
N PHE A 171 -0.28 -11.61 -8.06
CA PHE A 171 -1.75 -11.70 -8.10
C PHE A 171 -2.28 -13.11 -7.80
N GLU A 172 -1.56 -14.13 -8.20
CA GLU A 172 -1.87 -15.54 -7.93
C GLU A 172 -1.70 -15.92 -6.43
N ASN A 173 -1.00 -15.09 -5.65
CA ASN A 173 -0.61 -15.36 -4.26
C ASN A 173 -1.43 -14.57 -3.23
N LEU A 174 -2.71 -14.27 -3.52
CA LEU A 174 -3.60 -13.54 -2.60
C LEU A 174 -3.64 -14.17 -1.21
N ARG A 175 -3.83 -15.49 -1.14
CA ARG A 175 -3.93 -16.21 0.14
C ARG A 175 -2.66 -16.04 0.99
N ALA A 176 -1.49 -16.13 0.36
CA ALA A 176 -0.21 -15.93 1.05
C ALA A 176 -0.10 -14.50 1.61
N CYS A 177 -0.63 -13.50 0.90
CA CYS A 177 -0.72 -12.15 1.42
C CYS A 177 -1.68 -12.08 2.63
N GLU A 178 -2.90 -12.60 2.51
CA GLU A 178 -3.94 -12.50 3.56
C GLU A 178 -3.54 -13.22 4.86
N GLU A 179 -2.86 -14.36 4.73
CA GLU A 179 -2.40 -15.20 5.85
C GLU A 179 -0.98 -14.85 6.33
N ALA A 180 -0.27 -13.93 5.66
CA ALA A 180 1.11 -13.55 5.99
C ALA A 180 1.27 -13.21 7.48
N PRO A 181 2.22 -13.80 8.22
CA PRO A 181 2.42 -13.53 9.64
C PRO A 181 2.97 -12.11 9.89
N PRO A 182 2.97 -11.60 11.14
CA PRO A 182 3.57 -10.30 11.47
C PRO A 182 5.07 -10.18 11.17
N SER A 183 5.78 -11.31 11.05
CA SER A 183 7.20 -11.35 10.68
C SER A 183 7.46 -11.22 9.17
N ALA A 184 6.45 -11.46 8.32
CA ALA A 184 6.57 -11.20 6.89
C ALA A 184 6.62 -9.70 6.61
N ALA A 185 7.24 -9.31 5.50
CA ALA A 185 7.41 -7.92 5.14
C ALA A 185 6.05 -7.27 4.81
N HIS A 186 5.84 -6.06 5.32
CA HIS A 186 4.61 -5.30 5.13
C HIS A 186 4.87 -3.83 5.41
N PHE A 187 4.17 -2.94 4.70
CA PHE A 187 4.21 -1.52 5.04
C PHE A 187 3.41 -1.22 6.29
N ARG A 188 3.81 -0.16 7.00
CA ARG A 188 3.22 0.20 8.29
C ARG A 188 2.64 1.60 8.30
N PHE A 189 1.50 1.71 8.95
CA PHE A 189 0.93 2.97 9.41
C PHE A 189 0.78 2.94 10.92
N TYR A 190 0.72 4.11 11.55
CA TYR A 190 0.42 4.22 12.97
C TYR A 190 -0.51 5.40 13.27
N GLN A 191 -1.34 5.26 14.31
CA GLN A 191 -2.13 6.37 14.81
C GLN A 191 -1.22 7.43 15.43
N MET A 192 -1.49 8.70 15.16
CA MET A 192 -0.99 9.75 16.04
C MET A 192 -1.72 9.63 17.37
N ARG A 193 -0.98 9.69 18.47
CA ARG A 193 -1.62 10.08 19.72
C ARG A 193 -2.05 11.53 19.56
N GLY A 194 -3.34 11.80 19.66
CA GLY A 194 -3.81 13.13 20.03
C GLY A 194 -3.09 13.49 21.33
N ILE A 195 -2.38 14.61 21.33
CA ILE A 195 -2.04 15.27 22.58
C ILE A 195 -3.37 15.92 22.98
N ASP A 196 -4.13 15.24 23.83
CA ASP A 196 -5.25 15.87 24.56
C ASP A 196 -4.70 16.90 25.56
#